data_AF-A0A3R7EW18-F1
#
_entry.id   AF-A0A3R7EW18-F1
#
_cell.length_a   1.000
_cell.length_b   1.000
_cell.length_c   1.000
_cell.angle_alpha   90.00
_cell.angle_beta   90.00
_cell.angle_gamma   90.00
#
_symmetry.space_group_name_H-M   'P 1'
#
loop_
_entity.id
_entity.type
_entity.pdbx_description
1 polymer ?
#
loop_
_entity_poly.entity_id
_entity_poly.type
_entity_poly.pdbx_seq_one_letter_code
_entity_poly.pdbx_strand_id
1 'polypeptide(L)' 'MIKTVWCVTFYVSDLKRAAKFYEETLGLEKKYEFSSYVGFECGGVEIGLIP' A
#
# COMPACT_ATOMS: atom_id res chain seq x y z
N MET A 1 -4.70 22.30 -11.56
CA MET A 1 -5.39 21.29 -12.41
C MET A 1 -4.93 19.91 -11.94
N ILE A 2 -5.83 19.03 -11.55
CA ILE A 2 -5.52 17.66 -11.09
C ILE A 2 -5.09 16.81 -12.31
N LYS A 3 -4.08 15.95 -12.16
CA LYS A 3 -3.49 15.17 -13.27
C LYS A 3 -3.81 13.68 -13.19
N THR A 4 -3.61 13.07 -12.03
CA THR A 4 -3.84 11.65 -11.79
C THR A 4 -4.07 11.40 -10.30
N VAL A 5 -4.59 10.22 -9.96
CA VAL A 5 -4.52 9.69 -8.60
C VAL A 5 -3.09 9.22 -8.36
N TRP A 6 -2.44 9.78 -7.35
CA TRP A 6 -1.07 9.42 -6.99
C TRP A 6 -1.05 8.24 -6.00
N CYS A 7 -1.93 8.24 -5.00
CA CYS A 7 -1.98 7.23 -3.95
C CYS A 7 -3.43 7.00 -3.49
N VAL A 8 -3.74 5.75 -3.14
CA VAL A 8 -4.93 5.35 -2.40
C VAL A 8 -4.50 4.70 -1.10
N THR A 9 -4.85 5.30 0.03
CA THR A 9 -4.47 4.79 1.37
C THR A 9 -5.65 4.12 2.06
N PHE A 10 -5.43 2.89 2.56
CA PHE A 10 -6.40 2.14 3.34
C PHE A 10 -6.02 2.14 4.83
N TYR A 11 -7.01 2.36 5.68
CA TYR A 11 -6.90 2.08 7.11
C TYR A 11 -7.15 0.59 7.35
N VAL A 12 -6.23 -0.08 8.06
CA VAL A 12 -6.24 -1.53 8.27
C VAL A 12 -6.04 -1.88 9.73
N SER A 13 -6.85 -2.79 10.27
CA SER A 13 -6.77 -3.13 11.70
C SER A 13 -5.47 -3.81 12.14
N ASP A 14 -4.72 -4.40 11.20
CA ASP A 14 -3.43 -5.06 11.43
C ASP A 14 -2.53 -4.82 10.20
N LEU A 15 -1.54 -3.93 10.37
CA LEU A 15 -0.64 -3.52 9.29
C LEU A 15 0.19 -4.68 8.74
N LYS A 16 0.66 -5.59 9.61
CA LYS A 16 1.51 -6.72 9.20
C LYS A 16 0.70 -7.74 8.38
N ARG A 17 -0.51 -8.06 8.85
CA ARG A 17 -1.41 -8.98 8.14
C ARG A 17 -1.83 -8.40 6.79
N ALA A 18 -2.15 -7.11 6.74
CA ALA A 18 -2.52 -6.45 5.48
C ALA A 18 -1.33 -6.41 4.51
N ALA A 19 -0.14 -6.00 4.96
CA ALA A 19 1.05 -5.98 4.12
C ALA A 19 1.33 -7.35 3.48
N LYS A 20 1.24 -8.43 4.27
CA LYS A 20 1.38 -9.81 3.77
C LYS A 20 0.36 -10.16 2.68
N PHE A 21 -0.90 -9.73 2.84
CA PHE A 21 -1.93 -9.98 1.84
C PHE A 21 -1.61 -9.26 0.51
N TYR A 22 -1.28 -7.97 0.55
CA TYR A 22 -0.96 -7.21 -0.66
C TYR A 22 0.33 -7.70 -1.33
N GLU A 23 1.32 -8.13 -0.55
CA GLU A 23 2.58 -8.68 -1.07
C GLU A 23 2.40 -10.10 -1.64
N GLU A 24 1.92 -11.05 -0.85
CA GLU A 24 1.94 -12.46 -1.23
C GLU A 24 0.69 -12.91 -2.00
N THR A 25 -0.47 -12.35 -1.68
CA THR A 25 -1.73 -12.76 -2.33
C THR A 25 -1.98 -11.98 -3.61
N LEU A 26 -1.71 -10.68 -3.60
CA LEU A 26 -1.86 -9.82 -4.78
C LEU A 26 -0.58 -9.68 -5.60
N GLY A 27 0.57 -10.10 -5.07
CA GLY A 27 1.85 -10.04 -5.79
C GLY A 27 2.36 -8.62 -6.00
N LEU A 28 1.93 -7.66 -5.18
CA LEU A 28 2.35 -6.26 -5.36
C LEU A 28 3.78 -6.05 -4.87
N GLU A 29 4.53 -5.24 -5.61
CA GLU A 29 5.87 -4.84 -5.23
C GLU A 29 5.82 -3.84 -4.07
N LYS A 30 6.45 -4.20 -2.95
CA LYS A 30 6.57 -3.32 -1.79
C LYS A 30 7.62 -2.23 -2.06
N LYS A 31 7.19 -0.98 -1.97
CA LYS A 31 8.07 0.20 -2.15
C LYS A 31 8.62 0.74 -0.84
N TYR A 32 7.78 0.76 0.19
CA TYR A 32 8.11 1.36 1.49
C TYR A 32 7.60 0.48 2.63
N GLU A 33 8.40 0.34 3.68
CA GLU A 33 8.02 -0.33 4.91
C GLU A 33 8.51 0.48 6.12
N PHE A 34 7.56 0.99 6.89
CA PHE A 34 7.79 1.71 8.15
C PHE A 34 6.92 1.10 9.25
N SER A 35 7.18 1.47 10.51
CA SER A 35 6.43 0.95 11.66
C SER A 35 4.93 1.25 11.62
N SER A 36 4.52 2.32 10.93
CA SER A 36 3.12 2.77 10.83
C SER A 36 2.64 2.95 9.39
N TYR A 37 3.39 2.49 8.40
CA TYR A 37 3.04 2.64 6.99
C TYR A 37 3.67 1.57 6.12
N VAL A 38 2.91 1.02 5.17
CA VAL A 38 3.44 0.20 4.09
C VAL A 38 2.90 0.72 2.76
N GLY A 39 3.77 0.89 1.78
CA GLY A 39 3.41 1.36 0.44
C GLY A 39 3.75 0.33 -0.63
N PHE A 40 2.84 0.10 -1.58
CA PHE A 40 2.99 -0.82 -2.70
C PHE A 40 2.85 -0.11 -4.05
N GLU A 41 3.54 -0.61 -5.06
CA GLU A 41 3.33 -0.21 -6.45
C GLU A 41 2.19 -1.00 -7.10
N CYS A 42 1.26 -0.28 -7.72
CA CYS A 42 0.15 -0.86 -8.45
C CYS A 42 -0.14 -0.07 -9.74
N GLY A 43 0.62 -0.33 -10.79
CA GLY A 43 0.30 0.16 -12.15
C GLY A 43 0.36 1.68 -12.32
N GLY A 44 1.29 2.35 -11.63
CA GLY A 44 1.48 3.80 -11.61
C GLY A 44 0.77 4.51 -10.45
N VAL A 45 0.10 3.77 -9.57
CA VAL A 45 -0.58 4.27 -8.37
C VAL A 45 -0.02 3.58 -7.14
N GLU A 46 0.22 4.37 -6.08
CA GLU A 46 0.61 3.82 -4.80
C GLU A 46 -0.59 3.29 -4.02
N ILE A 47 -0.46 2.08 -3.46
CA ILE A 47 -1.38 1.55 -2.45
C ILE A 47 -0.72 1.69 -1.09
N GLY A 48 -1.25 2.59 -0.25
CA GLY A 48 -0.78 2.83 1.11
C GLY A 48 -1.60 2.08 2.14
N LEU A 49 -0.95 1.58 3.19
CA LEU A 49 -1.59 0.93 4.34
C LEU A 49 -1.19 1.67 5.62
N ILE A 50 -2.17 2.07 6.42
CA ILE A 50 -1.97 2.71 7.74
C ILE A 50 -2.82 1.94 8.77
N PRO A 51 -2.31 1.67 9.99
CA PRO A 51 -3.07 1.05 11.05
C PRO A 51 -4.23 1.91 11.57
#